data_AF-A0A0K9NZX4-F1
#
_entry.id   AF-A0A0K9NZX4-F1
#
_cell.length_a   1.000
_cell.length_b   1.000
_cell.length_c   1.000
_cell.angle_alpha   90.00
_cell.angle_beta   90.00
_cell.angle_gamma   90.00
#
_symmetry.space_group_name_H-M   'P 1'
#
loop_
_entity.id
_entity.type
_entity.pdbx_description
1 polymer ?
#
loop_
_entity_poly.entity_id
_entity_poly.type
_entity_poly.pdbx_seq_one_letter_code
_entity_poly.pdbx_strand_id
1 'polypeptide(L)'
;MEVESSSLGVLPGFRFHSTEEELVGYYLTRKVCSSQEIDVEPQGNDEDQTEWYFFSHKDKKYPTGTRTNRATNAGFWKATGRDKAVVSKNRIIGMRKTLEC
;
A
#
# COMPACT_ATOMS: atom_id res chain seq x y z
N MET A 1 -36.65 -20.05 14.81
CA MET A 1 -35.93 -19.54 13.63
C MET A 1 -35.33 -18.21 14.07
N GLU A 2 -34.05 -18.19 14.37
CA GLU A 2 -33.28 -16.95 14.49
C GLU A 2 -32.04 -17.14 13.63
N VAL A 3 -31.89 -16.24 12.67
CA VAL A 3 -30.82 -16.18 11.68
C VAL A 3 -29.96 -15.02 12.16
N GLU A 4 -28.72 -15.24 12.60
CA GLU A 4 -27.84 -14.10 12.86
C GLU A 4 -26.37 -14.39 12.57
N SER A 5 -25.96 -13.78 11.46
CA SER A 5 -24.66 -13.22 11.13
C SER A 5 -23.41 -14.08 11.36
N SER A 6 -23.02 -14.81 10.31
CA SER A 6 -21.67 -15.33 10.12
C SER A 6 -20.68 -14.19 9.91
N SER A 7 -20.30 -13.48 10.97
CA SER A 7 -18.97 -12.88 11.05
C SER A 7 -17.99 -14.04 11.14
N LEU A 8 -17.47 -14.48 9.99
CA LEU A 8 -16.33 -15.40 9.95
C LEU A 8 -15.12 -14.62 10.49
N GLY A 9 -15.10 -14.48 11.82
CA GLY A 9 -14.12 -13.68 12.56
C GLY A 9 -12.75 -14.21 12.21
N VAL A 10 -11.93 -13.33 11.65
CA VAL A 10 -10.55 -13.62 11.34
C VAL A 10 -9.88 -14.20 12.60
N LEU A 11 -9.21 -15.35 12.45
CA LEU A 11 -8.62 -16.06 13.59
C LEU A 11 -7.65 -15.14 14.34
N PRO A 12 -7.61 -15.20 15.69
CA PRO A 12 -6.64 -14.45 16.48
C PRO A 12 -5.22 -14.66 15.95
N GLY A 13 -4.52 -13.57 15.63
CA GLY A 13 -3.15 -13.60 15.09
C GLY A 13 -3.04 -13.55 13.57
N PHE A 14 -4.15 -13.55 12.82
CA PHE A 14 -4.09 -13.21 11.39
C PHE A 14 -3.80 -11.71 11.26
N ARG A 15 -2.68 -11.39 10.64
CA ARG A 15 -2.23 -10.01 10.43
C ARG A 15 -2.11 -9.74 8.94
N PHE A 16 -2.28 -8.47 8.57
CA PHE A 16 -2.05 -8.03 7.21
C PHE A 16 -0.56 -8.16 6.86
N HIS A 17 -0.21 -9.23 6.14
CA HIS A 17 1.14 -9.54 5.68
C HIS A 17 1.21 -9.59 4.14
N SER A 18 0.55 -8.64 3.48
CA SER A 18 0.45 -8.65 2.01
C SER A 18 1.82 -8.59 1.34
N THR A 19 1.99 -9.43 0.33
CA THR A 19 3.19 -9.47 -0.51
C THR A 19 3.26 -8.24 -1.43
N GLU A 20 4.45 -7.92 -1.93
CA GLU A 20 4.64 -6.85 -2.92
C GLU A 20 3.76 -7.07 -4.17
N GLU A 21 3.56 -8.33 -4.57
CA GLU A 21 2.67 -8.71 -5.66
C GLU A 21 1.21 -8.34 -5.36
N GLU A 22 0.71 -8.64 -4.16
CA GLU A 22 -0.67 -8.32 -3.75
C GLU A 22 -0.88 -6.81 -3.62
N LEU A 23 0.07 -6.10 -2.99
CA LEU A 23 0.01 -4.64 -2.84
C LEU A 23 -0.17 -3.94 -4.19
N VAL A 24 0.54 -4.40 -5.22
CA VAL A 24 0.48 -3.80 -6.56
C VAL A 24 -0.66 -4.38 -7.40
N GLY A 25 -0.69 -5.70 -7.56
CA GLY A 25 -1.57 -6.42 -8.48
C GLY A 25 -3.02 -6.51 -8.01
N TYR A 26 -3.24 -6.50 -6.70
CA TYR A 26 -4.59 -6.52 -6.12
C TYR A 26 -5.01 -5.13 -5.61
N TYR A 27 -4.29 -4.57 -4.63
CA TYR A 27 -4.75 -3.35 -3.94
C TYR A 27 -4.62 -2.09 -4.81
N LEU A 28 -3.40 -1.79 -5.31
CA LEU A 28 -3.17 -0.59 -6.12
C LEU A 28 -3.91 -0.65 -7.45
N THR A 29 -3.87 -1.78 -8.15
CA THR A 29 -4.58 -1.97 -9.42
C THR A 29 -6.07 -1.73 -9.25
N ARG A 30 -6.67 -2.28 -8.19
CA ARG A 30 -8.09 -2.07 -7.89
C ARG A 30 -8.38 -0.62 -7.52
N LYS A 31 -7.53 0.05 -6.73
CA LYS A 31 -7.70 1.49 -6.42
C LYS A 31 -7.61 2.41 -7.64
N VAL A 32 -6.82 2.04 -8.66
CA VAL A 32 -6.70 2.81 -9.91
C VAL A 32 -7.85 2.50 -10.88
N CYS A 33 -8.26 1.24 -11.00
CA CYS A 33 -9.31 0.82 -11.93
C CYS A 33 -10.73 1.03 -11.39
N SER A 34 -10.92 0.92 -10.08
CA SER A 34 -12.18 1.20 -9.40
C SER A 34 -12.01 2.47 -8.57
N SER A 35 -12.88 3.46 -8.76
CA SER A 35 -12.94 4.65 -7.88
C SER A 35 -13.44 4.32 -6.46
N GLN A 36 -13.51 3.03 -6.11
CA GLN A 36 -14.00 2.59 -4.82
C GLN A 36 -12.91 2.78 -3.76
N GLU A 37 -13.31 3.32 -2.61
CA GLU A 37 -12.45 3.40 -1.44
C GLU A 37 -12.30 1.99 -0.87
N ILE A 38 -11.06 1.50 -0.85
CA ILE A 38 -10.73 0.25 -0.17
C ILE A 38 -10.51 0.66 1.28
N ASP A 39 -11.57 0.57 2.09
CA ASP A 39 -11.48 0.81 3.52
C ASP A 39 -10.91 -0.45 4.16
N VAL A 40 -9.60 -0.43 4.43
CA VAL A 40 -8.95 -1.47 5.21
C VAL A 40 -9.07 -1.00 6.66
N GLU A 41 -10.19 -1.34 7.30
CA GLU A 41 -10.34 -1.08 8.73
C GLU A 41 -9.24 -1.85 9.48
N PRO A 42 -8.44 -1.17 10.32
CA PRO A 42 -7.43 -1.84 11.14
C PRO A 42 -8.15 -2.75 12.14
N GLN A 43 -8.18 -4.05 11.84
CA GLN A 43 -8.64 -5.05 12.79
C GLN A 43 -7.55 -5.23 13.85
N GLY A 44 -7.82 -4.77 15.06
CA GLY A 44 -6.99 -4.99 16.25
C GLY A 44 -6.14 -3.80 16.66
N ASN A 45 -6.21 -3.46 17.95
CA ASN A 45 -5.16 -2.72 18.64
C ASN A 45 -4.00 -3.70 18.88
N ASP A 46 -3.32 -4.10 17.80
CA ASP A 46 -2.09 -4.86 17.91
C ASP A 46 -0.96 -3.86 18.18
N GLU A 47 -0.52 -3.80 19.43
CA GLU A 47 0.64 -3.02 19.91
C GLU A 47 1.93 -3.34 19.12
N ASP A 48 1.91 -4.43 18.34
CA ASP A 48 2.98 -4.92 17.48
C ASP A 48 2.87 -4.51 16.00
N GLN A 49 1.87 -3.70 15.60
CA GLN A 49 1.77 -3.22 14.22
C GLN A 49 2.91 -2.23 13.91
N THR A 50 3.91 -2.74 13.21
CA THR A 50 5.14 -2.00 12.85
C THR A 50 5.10 -1.41 11.44
N GLU A 51 4.12 -1.80 10.62
CA GLU A 51 4.02 -1.42 9.21
C GLU A 51 2.65 -0.85 8.88
N TRP A 52 2.65 0.24 8.11
CA TRP A 52 1.45 0.97 7.72
C TRP A 52 1.44 1.20 6.22
N TYR A 53 0.28 1.05 5.59
CA TYR A 53 0.10 1.18 4.15
C TYR A 53 -0.92 2.29 3.86
N PHE A 54 -0.59 3.16 2.91
CA PHE A 54 -1.47 4.25 2.50
C PHE A 54 -1.39 4.48 1.00
N PHE A 55 -2.52 4.87 0.39
CA PHE A 55 -2.52 5.41 -0.97
C PHE A 55 -2.19 6.89 -0.92
N SER A 56 -1.33 7.33 -1.84
CA SER A 56 -0.98 8.74 -2.00
C SER A 56 -1.02 9.12 -3.46
N HIS A 57 -1.44 10.35 -3.74
CA HIS A 57 -1.39 10.90 -5.09
C HIS A 57 0.05 11.15 -5.51
N LYS A 58 0.37 10.79 -6.75
CA LYS A 58 1.72 10.97 -7.30
C LYS A 58 1.89 12.40 -7.81
N ASP A 59 2.37 13.28 -6.93
CA ASP A 59 2.65 14.67 -7.28
C ASP A 59 4.00 14.82 -8.00
N LYS A 60 4.05 15.68 -9.02
CA LYS A 60 5.31 16.03 -9.69
C LYS A 60 6.00 17.17 -8.94
N LYS A 61 7.32 17.07 -8.73
CA LYS A 61 8.14 18.16 -8.18
C LYS A 61 8.22 19.35 -9.13
N TYR A 62 8.23 19.07 -10.44
CA TYR A 62 8.27 20.08 -11.49
C TYR A 62 7.20 19.75 -12.55
N PRO A 63 6.51 20.74 -13.14
CA PRO A 63 5.45 20.50 -14.13
C PRO A 63 5.87 19.60 -15.30
N THR A 64 7.10 19.78 -15.79
CA THR A 64 7.65 19.08 -16.96
C THR A 64 8.56 17.90 -16.59
N GLY A 65 8.77 17.63 -15.29
CA GLY A 65 9.72 16.64 -14.82
C GLY A 65 9.10 15.27 -14.51
N THR A 66 9.94 14.24 -14.50
CA THR A 66 9.59 12.88 -14.03
C THR A 66 9.80 12.70 -12.51
N ARG A 67 10.42 13.68 -11.86
CA ARG A 67 10.73 13.65 -10.42
C ARG A 67 9.47 13.91 -9.60
N THR A 68 9.13 12.98 -8.72
CA THR A 68 8.01 13.11 -7.77
C THR A 68 8.35 14.11 -6.66
N ASN A 69 7.35 14.87 -6.19
CA ASN A 69 7.46 15.65 -4.97
C ASN A 69 7.49 14.70 -3.76
N ARG A 70 8.39 14.98 -2.82
CA ARG A 70 8.60 14.18 -1.60
C ARG A 70 8.84 15.05 -0.37
N ALA A 71 8.56 16.35 -0.48
CA ALA A 71 8.59 17.25 0.65
C ALA A 71 7.30 17.07 1.46
N THR A 72 7.43 17.04 2.78
CA THR A 72 6.34 17.10 3.75
C THR A 72 6.55 18.34 4.62
N ASN A 73 5.59 18.66 5.50
CA ASN A 73 5.76 19.78 6.44
C ASN A 73 6.94 19.57 7.41
N ALA A 74 7.35 18.32 7.65
CA ALA A 74 8.41 17.97 8.59
C ALA A 74 9.79 17.74 7.94
N GLY A 75 9.90 17.80 6.61
CA GLY A 75 11.17 17.52 5.92
C GLY A 75 11.00 17.04 4.48
N PHE A 76 11.94 16.22 4.01
CA PHE A 76 11.86 15.65 2.66
C PHE A 76 12.41 14.23 2.63
N TRP A 77 11.77 13.37 1.83
CA TRP A 77 12.21 11.98 1.68
C TRP A 77 13.19 11.84 0.51
N LYS A 78 14.37 11.26 0.77
CA LYS A 78 15.40 10.91 -0.22
C LYS A 78 15.20 9.48 -0.70
N ALA A 79 15.42 9.22 -1.99
CA ALA A 79 15.50 7.85 -2.46
C ALA A 79 16.79 7.20 -1.99
N THR A 80 16.68 5.95 -1.52
CA THR A 80 17.82 5.12 -1.15
C THR A 80 17.77 3.81 -1.94
N GLY A 81 18.95 3.26 -2.26
CA GLY A 81 19.08 2.03 -3.01
C GLY A 81 18.61 2.11 -4.48
N ARG A 82 18.54 0.93 -5.13
CA ARG A 82 18.01 0.77 -6.49
C ARG A 82 16.54 0.40 -6.43
N ASP A 83 15.77 0.92 -7.39
CA ASP A 83 14.38 0.54 -7.57
C ASP A 83 14.28 -0.96 -7.85
N LYS A 84 13.33 -1.62 -7.20
CA LYS A 84 13.07 -3.06 -7.38
C LYS A 84 11.81 -3.24 -8.22
N ALA A 85 11.89 -4.06 -9.26
CA ALA A 85 10.71 -4.42 -10.05
C ALA A 85 9.82 -5.36 -9.23
N VAL A 86 8.51 -5.08 -9.22
CA VAL A 86 7.50 -5.99 -8.67
C VAL A 86 6.98 -6.84 -9.82
N VAL A 87 7.14 -8.16 -9.68
CA VAL A 87 6.86 -9.13 -10.75
C VAL A 87 5.74 -10.06 -10.32
N SER A 88 4.76 -10.29 -11.19
CA SER A 88 3.69 -11.28 -11.05
C SER A 88 3.66 -12.14 -12.31
N LYS A 89 3.65 -13.47 -12.18
CA LYS A 89 3.57 -14.42 -13.32
C LYS A 89 4.56 -14.07 -14.46
N ASN A 90 5.82 -13.79 -14.12
CA ASN A 90 6.88 -13.36 -15.04
C ASN A 90 6.64 -12.02 -15.78
N ARG A 91 5.71 -11.19 -15.32
CA ARG A 91 5.46 -9.84 -15.86
C ARG A 91 5.71 -8.78 -14.80
N ILE A 92 6.33 -7.67 -15.19
CA ILE A 92 6.51 -6.52 -14.31
C ILE A 92 5.16 -5.82 -14.16
N ILE A 93 4.66 -5.73 -12.93
CA ILE A 93 3.38 -5.07 -12.61
C ILE A 93 3.57 -3.72 -11.89
N GLY A 94 4.78 -3.43 -11.41
CA GLY A 94 5.09 -2.16 -10.75
C GLY A 94 6.56 -2.02 -10.36
N MET A 95 6.87 -0.91 -9.67
CA MET A 95 8.20 -0.61 -9.17
C MET A 95 8.11 -0.21 -7.69
N ARG A 96 8.98 -0.79 -6.86
CA ARG A 96 9.15 -0.41 -5.46
C ARG A 96 10.38 0.49 -5.33
N LYS A 97 10.21 1.60 -4.61
CA LYS A 97 11.28 2.53 -4.28
C LYS A 97 11.31 2.78 -2.78
N THR A 98 12.48 2.59 -2.17
CA THR A 98 12.70 2.85 -0.75
C THR A 98 13.10 4.30 -0.56
N LEU A 99 12.53 4.92 0.48
CA LEU A 99 12.79 6.31 0.84
C LEU A 99 13.21 6.41 2.30
N GLU A 100 14.07 7.38 2.61
CA GLU A 100 14.55 7.71 3.96
C GLU A 100 14.42 9.22 4.19
N CYS A 101 14.03 9.63 5.39
CA CYS A 101 13.94 11.05 5.79
C CYS A 101 15.33 11.61 6.13
#